data_AF-A0A1D8GPI0-F1
#
_entry.id   AF-A0A1D8GPI0-F1
#
_cell.length_a   1.000
_cell.length_b   1.000
_cell.length_c   1.000
_cell.angle_alpha   90.00
_cell.angle_beta   90.00
_cell.angle_gamma   90.00
#
_symmetry.space_group_name_H-M   'P 1'
#
loop_
_entity.id
_entity.type
_entity.pdbx_description
1 polymer ?
#
loop_
_entity_poly.entity_id
_entity_poly.type
_entity_poly.pdbx_seq_one_letter_code
_entity_poly.pdbx_strand_id
1 'polypeptide(L)'
;MRILYKVLLLLLIIVTFGYGFYSLRNDVDPAKNQPPIPPIPDKTKYELNLYFGSPDYKRLVIEKRVIVSEELSEEKVIMEELIKGPRNKILKVSIPPETKLLSVNTTDGICYVNLSNEFLNTYRWSQQMNEAITIWSIVNSLTELNEIQGVQILVEGNKVDVIEKYYSLKQPYFRNEELLKREALTPYETYNLFLDHLKNTNYNAAYEMIESDSKKRIDFVKFRLIMGNYARELKGYEIARYQTQKYSKEMVLVITYQKKKTNISSVEDELVEYWKLIYENNDWKIVLPI
;
A
#
# COMPACT_ATOMS: atom_id res chain seq x y z
N MET A 1 18.34 4.86 -90.50
CA MET A 1 18.17 3.41 -90.22
C MET A 1 18.85 2.97 -88.90
N ARG A 2 20.17 3.17 -88.71
CA ARG A 2 20.89 2.69 -87.49
C ARG A 2 20.51 3.35 -86.15
N ILE A 3 19.97 4.56 -86.14
CA ILE A 3 19.57 5.25 -84.90
C ILE A 3 18.15 4.84 -84.48
N LEU A 4 17.28 4.60 -85.45
CA LEU A 4 15.86 4.31 -85.23
C LEU A 4 15.65 2.98 -84.48
N TYR A 5 16.40 1.92 -84.81
CA TYR A 5 16.27 0.63 -84.12
C TYR A 5 16.78 0.68 -82.67
N LYS A 6 17.77 1.53 -82.37
CA LYS A 6 18.28 1.70 -81.00
C LYS A 6 17.27 2.38 -80.09
N VAL A 7 16.56 3.39 -80.60
CA VAL A 7 15.48 4.07 -79.87
C VAL A 7 14.32 3.10 -79.63
N LEU A 8 13.95 2.30 -80.64
CA LEU A 8 12.88 1.32 -80.50
C LEU A 8 13.21 0.23 -79.46
N LEU A 9 14.46 -0.24 -79.43
CA LEU A 9 14.92 -1.26 -78.49
C LEU A 9 14.97 -0.73 -77.05
N LEU A 10 15.32 0.55 -76.87
CA LEU A 10 15.33 1.20 -75.57
C LEU A 10 13.90 1.41 -75.01
N LEU A 11 12.94 1.78 -75.87
CA LEU A 11 11.52 1.84 -75.49
C LEU A 11 10.98 0.46 -75.09
N LEU A 12 11.38 -0.60 -75.79
CA LEU A 12 10.96 -1.97 -75.48
C LEU A 12 11.48 -2.43 -74.12
N ILE A 13 12.73 -2.08 -73.78
CA ILE A 13 13.30 -2.34 -72.46
C ILE A 13 12.51 -1.60 -71.38
N ILE A 14 12.18 -0.32 -71.57
CA ILE A 14 11.39 0.47 -70.60
C ILE A 14 10.01 -0.15 -70.38
N VAL A 15 9.34 -0.61 -71.44
CA VAL A 15 8.04 -1.28 -71.33
C VAL A 15 8.16 -2.61 -70.57
N THR A 16 9.19 -3.41 -70.85
CA THR A 16 9.42 -4.67 -70.11
C THR A 16 9.78 -4.45 -68.64
N PHE A 17 10.56 -3.39 -68.34
CA PHE A 17 10.93 -3.04 -66.98
C PHE A 17 9.74 -2.46 -66.21
N GLY A 18 8.91 -1.65 -66.87
CA GLY A 18 7.66 -1.12 -66.32
C GLY A 18 6.65 -2.24 -66.02
N TYR A 19 6.51 -3.22 -66.92
CA TYR A 19 5.64 -4.37 -66.71
C TYR A 19 6.15 -5.29 -65.59
N GLY A 20 7.47 -5.52 -65.53
CA GLY A 20 8.09 -6.29 -64.45
C GLY A 20 7.97 -5.62 -63.06
N PHE A 21 8.06 -4.29 -63.01
CA PHE A 21 7.85 -3.54 -61.76
C PHE A 21 6.38 -3.49 -61.34
N TYR A 22 5.45 -3.47 -62.32
CA TYR A 22 4.01 -3.60 -62.05
C TYR A 22 3.66 -4.99 -61.48
N SER A 23 4.27 -6.06 -61.97
CA SER A 23 4.03 -7.41 -61.43
C SER A 23 4.62 -7.62 -60.03
N LEU A 24 5.70 -6.93 -59.66
CA LEU A 24 6.27 -7.05 -58.30
C LEU A 24 5.44 -6.34 -57.21
N ARG A 25 4.61 -5.36 -57.58
CA ARG A 25 3.85 -4.56 -56.59
C ARG A 25 2.54 -5.22 -56.16
N ASN A 26 2.05 -6.21 -56.92
CA ASN A 26 0.72 -6.80 -56.72
C ASN A 26 0.69 -8.08 -55.88
N ASP A 27 1.81 -8.56 -55.34
CA ASP A 27 1.89 -9.84 -54.59
C ASP A 27 2.31 -9.67 -53.12
N VAL A 28 2.18 -8.46 -52.57
CA VAL A 28 2.33 -8.22 -51.12
C VAL A 28 0.94 -8.13 -50.53
N ASP A 29 0.35 -9.27 -50.21
CA ASP A 29 -0.87 -9.34 -49.39
C ASP A 29 -0.49 -9.04 -47.92
N PRO A 30 -0.86 -7.86 -47.37
CA PRO A 30 -0.54 -7.50 -45.99
C PRO A 30 -1.23 -8.41 -44.96
N ALA A 31 -2.23 -9.22 -45.35
CA ALA A 31 -2.88 -10.18 -44.46
C ALA A 31 -2.06 -11.47 -44.28
N LYS A 32 -1.25 -11.85 -45.27
CA LYS A 32 -0.53 -13.14 -45.28
C LYS A 32 0.71 -13.17 -44.37
N ASN A 33 1.22 -11.99 -43.98
CA ASN A 33 2.43 -11.82 -43.18
C ASN A 33 2.19 -11.19 -41.80
N GLN A 34 0.94 -11.18 -41.30
CA GLN A 34 0.69 -10.77 -39.92
C GLN A 34 1.14 -11.88 -38.98
N PRO A 35 1.99 -11.60 -37.98
CA PRO A 35 2.28 -12.58 -36.95
C PRO A 35 0.97 -13.02 -36.27
N PRO A 36 0.84 -14.30 -35.88
CA PRO A 36 -0.36 -14.77 -35.19
C PRO A 36 -0.58 -13.92 -33.93
N ILE A 37 -1.80 -13.40 -33.76
CA ILE A 37 -2.19 -12.68 -32.55
C ILE A 37 -2.05 -13.68 -31.39
N PRO A 38 -1.20 -13.42 -30.38
CA PRO A 38 -1.06 -14.33 -29.25
C PRO A 38 -2.43 -14.49 -28.56
N PRO A 39 -2.77 -15.70 -28.08
CA PRO A 39 -4.02 -15.90 -27.36
C PRO A 39 -4.02 -15.01 -26.12
N ILE A 40 -5.07 -14.21 -25.97
CA ILE A 40 -5.32 -13.46 -24.73
C ILE A 40 -5.65 -14.50 -23.65
N PRO A 41 -4.91 -14.54 -22.52
CA PRO A 41 -5.25 -15.45 -21.43
C PRO A 41 -6.69 -15.17 -20.98
N ASP A 42 -7.53 -16.20 -20.86
CA ASP A 42 -8.91 -16.03 -20.38
C ASP A 42 -8.96 -15.32 -19.03
N LYS A 43 -7.93 -15.51 -18.19
CA LYS A 43 -7.76 -14.81 -16.90
C LYS A 43 -6.29 -14.56 -16.61
N THR A 44 -6.00 -13.38 -16.08
CA THR A 44 -4.68 -12.97 -15.61
C THR A 44 -4.65 -12.93 -14.09
N LYS A 45 -3.56 -13.42 -13.49
CA LYS A 45 -3.31 -13.36 -12.04
C LYS A 45 -2.48 -12.10 -11.74
N TYR A 46 -2.99 -11.23 -10.89
CA TYR A 46 -2.32 -10.02 -10.41
C TYR A 46 -1.92 -10.16 -8.95
N GLU A 47 -0.73 -9.67 -8.60
CA GLU A 47 -0.23 -9.59 -7.23
C GLU A 47 -0.09 -8.12 -6.84
N LEU A 48 -1.12 -7.59 -6.18
CA LEU A 48 -1.30 -6.16 -5.97
C LEU A 48 -0.86 -5.74 -4.57
N ASN A 49 -0.22 -4.58 -4.50
CA ASN A 49 0.05 -3.85 -3.27
C ASN A 49 -0.94 -2.67 -3.19
N LEU A 50 -1.96 -2.80 -2.34
CA LEU A 50 -3.01 -1.77 -2.21
C LEU A 50 -2.82 -0.99 -0.90
N TYR A 51 -2.83 0.33 -0.98
CA TYR A 51 -2.59 1.20 0.16
C TYR A 51 -3.91 1.72 0.73
N PHE A 52 -4.21 1.41 1.99
CA PHE A 52 -5.42 1.85 2.70
C PHE A 52 -5.09 2.67 3.94
N GLY A 53 -6.06 3.41 4.47
CA GLY A 53 -5.87 4.18 5.70
C GLY A 53 -5.61 3.30 6.92
N SER A 54 -4.73 3.76 7.80
CA SER A 54 -4.59 3.22 9.16
C SER A 54 -5.86 3.47 9.99
N PRO A 55 -6.06 2.76 11.12
CA PRO A 55 -7.24 2.94 11.98
C PRO A 55 -7.51 4.38 12.42
N ASP A 56 -6.48 5.20 12.52
CA ASP A 56 -6.48 6.60 12.93
C ASP A 56 -6.42 7.60 11.76
N TYR A 57 -6.44 7.14 10.50
CA TYR A 57 -6.34 7.95 9.28
C TYR A 57 -5.11 8.87 9.20
N LYS A 58 -4.00 8.50 9.84
CA LYS A 58 -2.76 9.28 9.81
C LYS A 58 -1.73 8.80 8.80
N ARG A 59 -1.80 7.52 8.41
CA ARG A 59 -0.83 6.90 7.50
C ARG A 59 -1.50 5.89 6.59
N LEU A 60 -0.77 5.45 5.58
CA LEU A 60 -1.15 4.36 4.71
C LEU A 60 -0.59 3.03 5.24
N VAL A 61 -1.34 1.97 5.01
CA VAL A 61 -0.96 0.59 5.31
C VAL A 61 -1.18 -0.25 4.06
N ILE A 62 -0.15 -1.00 3.70
CA ILE A 62 -0.20 -1.92 2.58
C ILE A 62 -1.04 -3.16 2.91
N GLU A 63 -1.95 -3.50 2.01
CA GLU A 63 -2.67 -4.77 1.96
C GLU A 63 -2.29 -5.47 0.65
N LYS A 64 -1.62 -6.62 0.76
CA LYS A 64 -1.26 -7.42 -0.41
C LYS A 64 -2.43 -8.28 -0.83
N ARG A 65 -2.76 -8.30 -2.13
CA ARG A 65 -3.83 -9.13 -2.70
C ARG A 65 -3.34 -9.92 -3.89
N VAL A 66 -3.86 -11.14 -4.00
CA VAL A 66 -3.82 -11.91 -5.24
C VAL A 66 -5.20 -11.86 -5.85
N ILE A 67 -5.31 -11.36 -7.08
CA ILE A 67 -6.56 -11.21 -7.84
C ILE A 67 -6.45 -11.98 -9.14
N VAL A 68 -7.53 -12.61 -9.55
CA VAL A 68 -7.65 -13.24 -10.88
C VAL A 68 -8.73 -12.47 -11.62
N SER A 69 -8.38 -11.82 -12.74
CA SER A 69 -9.27 -10.95 -13.49
C SER A 69 -9.16 -11.19 -15.00
N GLU A 70 -10.24 -10.94 -15.72
CA GLU A 70 -10.29 -10.90 -17.19
C GLU A 70 -9.86 -9.53 -17.72
N GLU A 71 -9.82 -8.51 -16.85
CA GLU A 71 -9.31 -7.18 -17.17
C GLU A 71 -7.79 -7.24 -17.38
N LEU A 72 -7.31 -6.63 -18.47
CA LEU A 72 -5.90 -6.62 -18.87
C LEU A 72 -5.18 -5.35 -18.43
N SER A 73 -5.91 -4.25 -18.18
CA SER A 73 -5.31 -3.05 -17.57
C SER A 73 -5.12 -3.26 -16.08
N GLU A 74 -3.87 -3.40 -15.66
CA GLU A 74 -3.51 -3.54 -14.25
C GLU A 74 -3.91 -2.29 -13.45
N GLU A 75 -3.82 -1.09 -14.04
CA GLU A 75 -4.27 0.15 -13.41
C GLU A 75 -5.76 0.11 -13.07
N LYS A 76 -6.57 -0.43 -13.99
CA LYS A 76 -8.01 -0.58 -13.79
C LYS A 76 -8.31 -1.59 -12.69
N VAL A 77 -7.61 -2.73 -12.66
CA VAL A 77 -7.75 -3.73 -11.59
C VAL A 77 -7.39 -3.11 -10.23
N ILE A 78 -6.30 -2.36 -10.13
CA ILE A 78 -5.89 -1.66 -8.89
C ILE A 78 -7.00 -0.71 -8.43
N MET A 79 -7.50 0.15 -9.32
CA MET A 79 -8.54 1.12 -8.97
C MET A 79 -9.85 0.47 -8.53
N GLU A 80 -10.30 -0.57 -9.25
CA GLU A 80 -11.51 -1.31 -8.88
C GLU A 80 -11.36 -2.00 -7.51
N GLU A 81 -10.19 -2.56 -7.21
CA GLU A 81 -9.93 -3.19 -5.91
C GLU A 81 -9.78 -2.18 -4.76
N LEU A 82 -9.30 -0.97 -5.03
CA LEU A 82 -9.30 0.13 -4.06
C LEU A 82 -10.71 0.62 -3.75
N ILE A 83 -11.56 0.78 -4.79
CA ILE A 83 -12.97 1.19 -4.62
C ILE A 83 -13.76 0.17 -3.80
N LYS A 84 -13.47 -1.13 -3.94
CA LYS A 84 -14.05 -2.19 -3.08
C LYS A 84 -13.69 -2.05 -1.59
N GLY A 85 -12.64 -1.29 -1.26
CA GLY A 85 -12.16 -1.11 0.11
C GLY A 85 -11.30 -2.28 0.62
N PRO A 86 -10.72 -2.18 1.83
CA PRO A 86 -9.82 -3.18 2.40
C PRO A 86 -10.53 -4.49 2.76
N ARG A 87 -9.84 -5.64 2.65
CA ARG A 87 -10.32 -6.93 3.18
C ARG A 87 -10.04 -7.04 4.67
N ASN A 88 -8.97 -6.39 5.14
CA ASN A 88 -8.64 -6.29 6.55
C ASN A 88 -9.56 -5.28 7.24
N LYS A 89 -10.41 -5.78 8.15
CA LYS A 89 -11.38 -4.97 8.91
C LYS A 89 -10.76 -3.91 9.82
N ILE A 90 -9.46 -3.99 10.09
CA ILE A 90 -8.73 -2.99 10.88
C ILE A 90 -8.42 -1.76 10.01
N LEU A 91 -8.17 -1.97 8.72
CA LEU A 91 -7.85 -0.90 7.78
C LEU A 91 -9.10 -0.11 7.43
N LYS A 92 -8.87 1.13 7.02
CA LYS A 92 -9.91 2.08 6.73
C LYS A 92 -10.10 2.26 5.23
N VAL A 93 -11.36 2.40 4.83
CA VAL A 93 -11.75 2.73 3.47
C VAL A 93 -11.19 4.11 3.12
N SER A 94 -10.55 4.22 1.97
CA SER A 94 -9.91 5.46 1.50
C SER A 94 -10.67 6.14 0.38
N ILE A 95 -11.55 5.43 -0.35
CA ILE A 95 -12.35 5.94 -1.47
C ILE A 95 -13.84 5.72 -1.12
N PRO A 96 -14.74 6.70 -1.36
CA PRO A 96 -16.17 6.49 -1.12
C PRO A 96 -16.67 5.28 -1.93
N PRO A 97 -17.38 4.31 -1.32
CA PRO A 97 -17.76 3.06 -1.99
C PRO A 97 -18.73 3.25 -3.15
N GLU A 98 -19.41 4.41 -3.22
CA GLU A 98 -20.29 4.79 -4.33
C GLU A 98 -19.52 5.34 -5.54
N THR A 99 -18.22 5.60 -5.40
CA THR A 99 -17.35 6.09 -6.49
C THR A 99 -17.28 5.07 -7.62
N LYS A 100 -17.39 5.54 -8.85
CA LYS A 100 -17.16 4.74 -10.05
C LYS A 100 -15.90 5.21 -10.76
N LEU A 101 -15.14 4.25 -11.28
CA LEU A 101 -14.06 4.52 -12.22
C LEU A 101 -14.65 4.74 -13.61
N LEU A 102 -14.52 5.95 -14.15
CA LEU A 102 -14.99 6.30 -15.50
C LEU A 102 -13.96 5.92 -16.57
N SER A 103 -12.68 6.21 -16.31
CA SER A 103 -11.58 5.81 -17.18
C SER A 103 -10.26 5.81 -16.42
N VAL A 104 -9.31 5.02 -16.89
CA VAL A 104 -7.91 5.05 -16.44
C VAL A 104 -6.99 4.86 -17.64
N ASN A 105 -5.95 5.69 -17.74
CA ASN A 105 -4.98 5.58 -18.82
C ASN A 105 -3.64 6.21 -18.42
N THR A 106 -2.54 5.57 -18.78
CA THR A 106 -1.18 6.05 -18.49
C THR A 106 -0.55 6.64 -19.76
N THR A 107 -0.07 7.88 -19.68
CA THR A 107 0.66 8.55 -20.78
C THR A 107 1.83 9.32 -20.20
N ASP A 108 3.01 9.19 -20.79
CA ASP A 108 4.24 9.89 -20.39
C ASP A 108 4.55 9.80 -18.88
N GLY A 109 4.32 8.62 -18.29
CA GLY A 109 4.56 8.36 -16.87
C GLY A 109 3.50 8.90 -15.91
N ILE A 110 2.44 9.53 -16.40
CA ILE A 110 1.31 10.00 -15.59
C ILE A 110 0.07 9.14 -15.86
N CYS A 111 -0.48 8.56 -14.81
CA CYS A 111 -1.75 7.84 -14.86
C CYS A 111 -2.91 8.81 -14.63
N TYR A 112 -3.79 8.95 -15.62
CA TYR A 112 -4.99 9.77 -15.55
C TYR A 112 -6.15 8.91 -15.08
N VAL A 113 -6.62 9.18 -13.87
CA VAL A 113 -7.73 8.46 -13.24
C VAL A 113 -8.94 9.37 -13.22
N ASN A 114 -9.96 9.04 -14.01
CA ASN A 114 -11.20 9.78 -14.07
C ASN A 114 -12.28 9.07 -13.24
N LEU A 115 -12.80 9.77 -12.24
CA LEU A 115 -13.76 9.25 -11.28
C LEU A 115 -15.11 9.94 -11.44
N SER A 116 -16.17 9.27 -11.01
CA SER A 116 -17.50 9.85 -10.98
C SER A 116 -17.65 10.89 -9.87
N ASN A 117 -18.66 11.75 -9.99
CA ASN A 117 -18.92 12.83 -9.04
C ASN A 117 -19.13 12.36 -7.58
N GLU A 118 -19.52 11.10 -7.37
CA GLU A 118 -19.61 10.49 -6.04
C GLU A 118 -18.26 10.47 -5.28
N PHE A 119 -17.13 10.55 -6.00
CA PHE A 119 -15.82 10.72 -5.39
C PHE A 119 -15.73 11.99 -4.53
N LEU A 120 -16.37 13.09 -4.98
CA LEU A 120 -16.46 14.35 -4.26
C LEU A 120 -17.61 14.38 -3.25
N ASN A 121 -18.44 13.34 -3.19
CA ASN A 121 -19.49 13.21 -2.17
C ASN A 121 -18.88 12.75 -0.83
N THR A 122 -17.71 13.29 -0.52
CA THR A 122 -17.08 13.25 0.78
C THR A 122 -18.03 13.94 1.77
N TYR A 123 -18.29 13.30 2.91
CA TYR A 123 -18.98 13.83 4.11
C TYR A 123 -20.46 13.50 4.35
N ARG A 124 -21.08 12.54 3.64
CA ARG A 124 -22.29 11.91 4.22
C ARG A 124 -22.02 11.08 5.51
N TRP A 125 -20.75 10.95 5.94
CA TRP A 125 -20.32 10.32 7.19
C TRP A 125 -19.26 11.10 8.00
N SER A 126 -19.14 12.40 7.75
CA SER A 126 -18.28 13.47 8.32
C SER A 126 -17.28 13.31 9.49
N GLN A 127 -16.78 12.14 9.85
CA GLN A 127 -15.84 11.94 10.96
C GLN A 127 -14.72 10.93 10.64
N GLN A 128 -14.66 10.36 9.42
CA GLN A 128 -13.87 9.16 9.16
C GLN A 128 -13.19 9.10 7.78
N MET A 129 -12.87 10.22 7.11
CA MET A 129 -12.01 10.18 5.92
C MET A 129 -11.04 11.36 5.95
N ASN A 130 -9.84 11.17 5.41
CA ASN A 130 -8.79 12.17 5.36
C ASN A 130 -8.37 12.36 3.90
N GLU A 131 -8.48 13.60 3.39
CA GLU A 131 -8.18 13.94 1.99
C GLU A 131 -6.80 13.44 1.54
N ALA A 132 -5.77 13.58 2.39
CA ALA A 132 -4.44 13.08 2.10
C ALA A 132 -4.44 11.55 1.93
N ILE A 133 -5.04 10.84 2.88
CA ILE A 133 -5.11 9.37 2.84
C ILE A 133 -5.88 8.89 1.61
N THR A 134 -6.94 9.58 1.20
CA THR A 134 -7.66 9.28 -0.05
C THR A 134 -6.77 9.43 -1.27
N ILE A 135 -6.10 10.58 -1.41
CA ILE A 135 -5.23 10.86 -2.57
C ILE A 135 -4.10 9.84 -2.64
N TRP A 136 -3.35 9.67 -1.56
CA TRP A 136 -2.15 8.82 -1.59
C TRP A 136 -2.47 7.32 -1.50
N SER A 137 -3.68 6.93 -1.10
CA SER A 137 -4.17 5.56 -1.32
C SER A 137 -4.19 5.21 -2.82
N ILE A 138 -4.72 6.11 -3.65
CA ILE A 138 -4.75 5.96 -5.11
C ILE A 138 -3.33 6.06 -5.68
N VAL A 139 -2.62 7.13 -5.34
CA VAL A 139 -1.30 7.44 -5.91
C VAL A 139 -0.27 6.37 -5.57
N ASN A 140 -0.14 5.99 -4.30
CA ASN A 140 0.86 4.99 -3.91
C ASN A 140 0.53 3.61 -4.46
N SER A 141 -0.74 3.24 -4.62
CA SER A 141 -1.10 1.93 -5.21
C SER A 141 -0.81 1.87 -6.71
N LEU A 142 -1.13 2.93 -7.46
CA LEU A 142 -0.86 2.96 -8.91
C LEU A 142 0.63 3.10 -9.22
N THR A 143 1.37 3.85 -8.41
CA THR A 143 2.84 3.98 -8.55
C THR A 143 3.64 2.75 -8.10
N GLU A 144 2.97 1.64 -7.74
CA GLU A 144 3.62 0.31 -7.68
C GLU A 144 3.97 -0.22 -9.07
N LEU A 145 3.25 0.27 -10.10
CA LEU A 145 3.57 -0.01 -11.49
C LEU A 145 4.72 0.91 -11.91
N ASN A 146 5.84 0.30 -12.30
CA ASN A 146 7.12 1.01 -12.50
C ASN A 146 7.05 2.09 -13.59
N GLU A 147 6.14 1.95 -14.54
CA GLU A 147 5.88 2.91 -15.62
C GLU A 147 5.08 4.13 -15.16
N ILE A 148 4.44 4.09 -13.98
CA ILE A 148 3.65 5.18 -13.42
C ILE A 148 4.47 5.94 -12.38
N GLN A 149 4.87 7.16 -12.73
CA GLN A 149 5.59 8.06 -11.84
C GLN A 149 4.64 8.90 -10.97
N GLY A 150 3.49 9.27 -11.53
CA GLY A 150 2.49 10.09 -10.85
C GLY A 150 1.07 9.83 -11.34
N VAL A 151 0.10 10.38 -10.63
CA VAL A 151 -1.32 10.19 -10.92
C VAL A 151 -2.04 11.53 -10.96
N GLN A 152 -2.73 11.81 -12.07
CA GLN A 152 -3.65 12.92 -12.22
C GLN A 152 -5.07 12.41 -11.98
N ILE A 153 -5.67 12.83 -10.86
CA ILE A 153 -7.07 12.50 -10.55
C ILE A 153 -7.97 13.55 -11.20
N LEU A 154 -9.03 13.09 -11.87
CA LEU A 154 -10.07 13.90 -12.50
C LEU A 154 -11.43 13.46 -11.97
N VAL A 155 -12.38 14.38 -11.95
CA VAL A 155 -13.78 14.08 -11.60
C VAL A 155 -14.67 14.54 -12.74
N GLU A 156 -15.44 13.61 -13.32
CA GLU A 156 -16.27 13.87 -14.50
C GLU A 156 -15.46 14.53 -15.64
N GLY A 157 -14.21 14.09 -15.81
CA GLY A 157 -13.27 14.62 -16.81
C GLY A 157 -12.62 15.95 -16.46
N ASN A 158 -12.97 16.56 -15.32
CA ASN A 158 -12.50 17.89 -14.93
C ASN A 158 -11.42 17.82 -13.84
N LYS A 159 -10.51 18.80 -13.88
CA LYS A 159 -9.61 19.11 -12.77
C LYS A 159 -10.39 19.83 -11.68
N VAL A 160 -10.28 19.39 -10.44
CA VAL A 160 -11.01 19.94 -9.30
C VAL A 160 -10.11 20.84 -8.48
N ASP A 161 -10.61 22.03 -8.10
CA ASP A 161 -9.84 23.04 -7.37
C ASP A 161 -9.46 22.58 -5.97
N VAL A 162 -10.42 22.03 -5.22
CA VAL A 162 -10.25 21.48 -3.88
C VAL A 162 -11.22 20.30 -3.76
N ILE A 163 -10.77 19.16 -3.21
CA ILE A 163 -11.65 18.00 -2.95
C ILE A 163 -12.74 18.40 -1.96
N GLU A 164 -12.31 18.85 -0.78
CA GLU A 164 -13.19 19.34 0.29
C GLU A 164 -12.63 20.63 0.88
N LYS A 165 -11.46 20.58 1.53
CA LYS A 165 -10.91 21.71 2.28
C LYS A 165 -9.43 22.00 2.00
N TYR A 166 -8.59 20.98 1.82
CA TYR A 166 -7.12 21.18 1.85
C TYR A 166 -6.42 20.90 0.53
N TYR A 167 -6.84 19.88 -0.22
CA TYR A 167 -6.06 19.38 -1.36
C TYR A 167 -6.69 19.68 -2.70
N SER A 168 -5.87 20.14 -3.64
CA SER A 168 -6.27 20.46 -5.01
C SER A 168 -6.00 19.30 -5.97
N LEU A 169 -6.89 19.02 -6.91
CA LEU A 169 -6.67 18.03 -7.98
C LEU A 169 -6.25 18.65 -9.31
N LYS A 170 -5.79 19.91 -9.30
CA LYS A 170 -5.35 20.60 -10.54
C LYS A 170 -4.06 20.03 -11.13
N GLN A 171 -3.23 19.40 -10.30
CA GLN A 171 -1.94 18.87 -10.69
C GLN A 171 -1.83 17.38 -10.35
N PRO A 172 -0.96 16.63 -11.05
CA PRO A 172 -0.66 15.26 -10.68
C PRO A 172 -0.01 15.19 -9.30
N TYR A 173 -0.31 14.10 -8.59
CA TYR A 173 0.34 13.73 -7.34
C TYR A 173 1.37 12.63 -7.58
N PHE A 174 2.43 12.65 -6.78
CA PHE A 174 3.49 11.67 -6.82
C PHE A 174 3.51 10.87 -5.53
N ARG A 175 4.14 9.70 -5.59
CA ARG A 175 4.28 8.78 -4.47
C ARG A 175 4.79 9.49 -3.22
N ASN A 176 4.17 9.22 -2.07
CA ASN A 176 4.55 9.80 -0.80
C ASN A 176 4.92 8.72 0.20
N GLU A 177 6.23 8.56 0.42
CA GLU A 177 6.82 7.61 1.36
C GLU A 177 6.64 8.03 2.83
N GLU A 178 6.48 9.33 3.10
CA GLU A 178 6.28 9.82 4.47
C GLU A 178 4.98 9.28 5.07
N LEU A 179 3.94 9.11 4.24
CA LEU A 179 2.67 8.50 4.67
C LEU A 179 2.77 6.99 4.89
N LEU A 180 3.88 6.33 4.53
CA LEU A 180 4.11 4.93 4.87
C LEU A 180 4.81 4.78 6.22
N LYS A 181 5.48 5.84 6.68
CA LYS A 181 6.21 5.81 7.94
C LYS A 181 5.22 5.71 9.10
N ARG A 182 5.41 4.70 9.93
CA ARG A 182 4.79 4.64 11.25
C ARG A 182 5.58 5.60 12.14
N GLU A 183 4.89 6.49 12.87
CA GLU A 183 5.54 7.17 14.01
C GLU A 183 6.12 6.08 14.91
N ALA A 184 7.45 6.10 15.09
CA ALA A 184 8.10 5.11 15.92
C ALA A 184 7.54 5.26 17.33
N LEU A 185 6.87 4.21 17.82
CA LEU A 185 6.36 4.21 19.18
C LEU A 185 7.52 4.52 20.12
N THR A 186 7.29 5.36 21.11
CA THR A 186 8.26 5.48 22.21
C THR A 186 8.37 4.13 22.94
N PRO A 187 9.48 3.87 23.66
CA PRO A 187 9.60 2.65 24.44
C PRO A 187 8.46 2.45 25.44
N TYR A 188 7.94 3.53 26.02
CA TYR A 188 6.76 3.47 26.89
C TYR A 188 5.50 3.04 26.12
N GLU A 189 5.20 3.65 24.97
CA GLU A 189 4.04 3.27 24.15
C GLU A 189 4.15 1.84 23.62
N THR A 190 5.37 1.42 23.27
CA THR A 190 5.67 0.04 22.85
C THR A 190 5.36 -0.93 23.98
N TYR A 191 5.84 -0.63 25.19
CA TYR A 191 5.58 -1.45 26.37
C TYR A 191 4.09 -1.51 26.72
N ASN A 192 3.41 -0.36 26.69
CA ASN A 192 1.98 -0.30 27.00
C ASN A 192 1.14 -1.09 25.98
N LEU A 193 1.46 -0.98 24.68
CA LEU A 193 0.81 -1.76 23.62
C LEU A 193 1.06 -3.27 23.79
N PHE A 194 2.27 -3.66 24.18
CA PHE A 194 2.58 -5.06 24.49
C PHE A 194 1.74 -5.59 25.66
N LEU A 195 1.63 -4.84 26.76
CA LEU A 195 0.77 -5.20 27.88
C LEU A 195 -0.70 -5.32 27.47
N ASP A 196 -1.19 -4.41 26.62
CA ASP A 196 -2.55 -4.46 26.11
C ASP A 196 -2.80 -5.74 25.30
N HIS A 197 -1.88 -6.10 24.41
CA HIS A 197 -1.98 -7.37 23.67
C HIS A 197 -2.00 -8.59 24.61
N LEU A 198 -1.17 -8.61 25.66
CA LEU A 198 -1.19 -9.70 26.63
C LEU A 198 -2.53 -9.76 27.40
N LYS A 199 -3.03 -8.61 27.88
CA LYS A 199 -4.32 -8.53 28.60
C LYS A 199 -5.50 -8.95 27.73
N ASN A 200 -5.45 -8.64 26.44
CA ASN A 200 -6.47 -8.98 25.46
C ASN A 200 -6.22 -10.35 24.79
N THR A 201 -5.30 -11.16 25.32
CA THR A 201 -4.95 -12.51 24.82
C THR A 201 -4.47 -12.55 23.35
N ASN A 202 -4.06 -11.42 22.79
CA ASN A 202 -3.49 -11.31 21.45
C ASN A 202 -1.99 -11.65 21.47
N TYR A 203 -1.68 -12.90 21.84
CA TYR A 203 -0.30 -13.35 22.05
C TYR A 203 0.54 -13.34 20.77
N ASN A 204 -0.06 -13.52 19.60
CA ASN A 204 0.64 -13.42 18.32
C ASN A 204 1.22 -12.01 18.13
N ALA A 205 0.40 -10.97 18.33
CA ALA A 205 0.86 -9.59 18.21
C ALA A 205 1.90 -9.25 19.29
N ALA A 206 1.69 -9.69 20.53
CA ALA A 206 2.68 -9.50 21.60
C ALA A 206 4.02 -10.20 21.30
N TYR A 207 3.98 -11.41 20.73
CA TYR A 207 5.19 -12.14 20.33
C TYR A 207 5.94 -11.45 19.19
N GLU A 208 5.25 -10.73 18.29
CA GLU A 208 5.92 -9.93 17.26
C GLU A 208 6.63 -8.68 17.80
N MET A 209 6.31 -8.27 19.03
CA MET A 209 6.92 -7.13 19.69
C MET A 209 8.19 -7.48 20.48
N ILE A 210 8.56 -8.76 20.60
CA ILE A 210 9.81 -9.17 21.23
C ILE A 210 10.97 -9.25 20.24
N GLU A 211 12.18 -9.05 20.74
CA GLU A 211 13.40 -9.07 19.94
C GLU A 211 13.83 -10.47 19.49
N SER A 212 14.60 -10.53 18.40
CA SER A 212 14.94 -11.76 17.70
C SER A 212 15.68 -12.81 18.54
N ASP A 213 16.60 -12.42 19.43
CA ASP A 213 17.33 -13.32 20.33
C ASP A 213 16.43 -13.89 21.45
N SER A 214 15.45 -13.13 21.93
CA SER A 214 14.43 -13.62 22.88
C SER A 214 13.58 -14.70 22.21
N LYS A 215 13.18 -14.51 20.94
CA LYS A 215 12.46 -15.52 20.14
C LYS A 215 13.27 -16.80 19.92
N LYS A 216 14.60 -16.73 19.87
CA LYS A 216 15.47 -17.92 19.78
C LYS A 216 15.49 -18.74 21.07
N ARG A 217 15.35 -18.08 22.23
CA ARG A 217 15.42 -18.73 23.55
C ARG A 217 14.06 -19.20 24.05
N ILE A 218 12.99 -18.49 23.70
CA ILE A 218 11.62 -18.75 24.14
C ILE A 218 10.72 -18.91 22.93
N ASP A 219 10.30 -20.15 22.66
CA ASP A 219 9.30 -20.43 21.64
C ASP A 219 7.93 -19.81 21.99
N PHE A 220 7.05 -19.71 20.99
CA PHE A 220 5.73 -19.11 21.15
C PHE A 220 4.88 -19.76 22.26
N VAL A 221 4.98 -21.07 22.45
CA VAL A 221 4.18 -21.80 23.46
C VAL A 221 4.63 -21.41 24.86
N LYS A 222 5.95 -21.38 25.10
CA LYS A 222 6.53 -20.93 26.37
C LYS A 222 6.25 -19.45 26.61
N PHE A 223 6.40 -18.61 25.58
CA PHE A 223 6.08 -17.18 25.65
C PHE A 223 4.64 -16.96 26.12
N ARG A 224 3.68 -17.63 25.48
CA ARG A 224 2.26 -17.52 25.83
C ARG A 224 2.00 -17.92 27.28
N LEU A 225 2.66 -18.97 27.77
CA LEU A 225 2.54 -19.42 29.15
C LEU A 225 3.10 -18.40 30.14
N ILE A 226 4.35 -17.97 29.93
CA ILE A 226 5.06 -17.04 30.84
C ILE A 226 4.35 -15.67 30.85
N MET A 227 4.13 -15.09 29.68
CA MET A 227 3.55 -13.75 29.57
C MET A 227 2.05 -13.73 29.87
N GLY A 228 1.35 -14.84 29.67
CA GLY A 228 -0.04 -15.01 30.13
C GLY A 228 -0.15 -15.07 31.66
N ASN A 229 0.84 -15.66 32.36
CA ASN A 229 0.90 -15.63 33.82
C ASN A 229 1.19 -14.21 34.30
N TYR A 230 2.22 -13.58 33.75
CA TYR A 230 2.61 -12.20 34.05
C TYR A 230 1.43 -11.22 33.91
N ALA A 231 0.69 -11.28 32.79
CA ALA A 231 -0.47 -10.41 32.59
C ALA A 231 -1.60 -10.64 33.61
N ARG A 232 -1.74 -11.88 34.13
CA ARG A 232 -2.69 -12.19 35.20
C ARG A 232 -2.22 -11.66 36.55
N GLU A 233 -0.93 -11.68 36.84
CA GLU A 233 -0.37 -11.14 38.09
C GLU A 233 -0.51 -9.61 38.15
N LEU A 234 -0.36 -8.94 37.00
CA LEU A 234 -0.64 -7.51 36.88
C LEU A 234 -2.13 -7.15 36.97
N LYS A 235 -3.04 -8.13 37.06
CA LYS A 235 -4.48 -7.89 37.19
C LYS A 235 -4.78 -7.29 38.57
N GLY A 236 -4.93 -5.98 38.60
CA GLY A 236 -5.12 -5.22 39.84
C GLY A 236 -4.11 -4.10 40.03
N TYR A 237 -3.12 -3.99 39.14
CA TYR A 237 -2.17 -2.90 39.11
C TYR A 237 -2.48 -1.93 37.97
N GLU A 238 -2.10 -0.67 38.14
CA GLU A 238 -2.05 0.36 37.11
C GLU A 238 -0.68 1.04 37.11
N ILE A 239 -0.26 1.53 35.94
CA ILE A 239 1.01 2.24 35.81
C ILE A 239 0.83 3.64 36.41
N ALA A 240 1.55 3.93 37.49
CA ALA A 240 1.52 5.22 38.16
C ALA A 240 2.54 6.21 37.57
N ARG A 241 3.74 5.73 37.25
CA ARG A 241 4.83 6.53 36.68
C ARG A 241 5.76 5.67 35.83
N TYR A 242 6.46 6.31 34.91
CA TYR A 242 7.53 5.68 34.13
C TYR A 242 8.69 6.66 33.91
N GLN A 243 9.87 6.10 33.67
CA GLN A 243 11.06 6.84 33.26
C GLN A 243 11.91 5.99 32.32
N THR A 244 12.64 6.63 31.42
CA THR A 244 13.52 5.96 30.47
C THR A 244 14.99 6.30 30.75
N GLN A 245 15.85 5.30 30.59
CA GLN A 245 17.30 5.45 30.67
C GLN A 245 17.93 4.87 29.41
N LYS A 246 18.64 5.72 28.65
CA LYS A 246 19.30 5.32 27.41
C LYS A 246 20.71 4.82 27.69
N TYR A 247 21.02 3.63 27.23
CA TYR A 247 22.35 3.06 27.17
C TYR A 247 22.81 2.98 25.70
N SER A 248 24.05 2.60 25.45
CA SER A 248 24.66 2.65 24.10
C SER A 248 23.88 1.88 23.02
N LYS A 249 23.23 0.76 23.37
CA LYS A 249 22.47 -0.10 22.44
C LYS A 249 21.08 -0.50 22.94
N GLU A 250 20.72 -0.12 24.16
CA GLU A 250 19.45 -0.50 24.80
C GLU A 250 18.81 0.70 25.49
N MET A 251 17.49 0.66 25.62
CA MET A 251 16.75 1.56 26.49
C MET A 251 16.13 0.76 27.63
N VAL A 252 16.34 1.22 28.86
CA VAL A 252 15.68 0.66 30.03
C VAL A 252 14.50 1.55 30.39
N LEU A 253 13.31 0.96 30.36
CA LEU A 253 12.06 1.55 30.81
C LEU A 253 11.81 1.09 32.24
N VAL A 254 11.82 2.02 33.18
CA VAL A 254 11.46 1.75 34.59
C VAL A 254 9.99 2.10 34.76
N ILE A 255 9.19 1.11 35.15
CA ILE A 255 7.75 1.26 35.39
C ILE A 255 7.49 1.14 36.87
N THR A 256 6.70 2.05 37.43
CA THR A 256 6.13 1.89 38.76
C THR A 256 4.64 1.64 38.63
N TYR A 257 4.23 0.49 39.14
CA TYR A 257 2.86 0.07 39.30
C TYR A 257 2.35 0.44 40.67
N GLN A 258 1.07 0.80 40.74
CA GLN A 258 0.32 0.92 41.99
C GLN A 258 -0.87 -0.03 41.94
N LYS A 259 -1.15 -0.67 43.07
CA LYS A 259 -2.33 -1.52 43.22
C LYS A 259 -3.59 -0.64 43.26
N LYS A 260 -4.60 -0.99 42.47
CA LYS A 260 -5.90 -0.30 42.47
C LYS A 260 -6.47 -0.31 43.88
N LYS A 261 -6.78 0.88 44.43
CA LYS A 261 -7.35 1.02 45.76
C LYS A 261 -8.65 0.22 45.86
N THR A 262 -8.70 -0.69 46.84
CA THR A 262 -9.96 -1.25 47.34
C THR A 262 -10.31 -0.52 48.63
N ASN A 263 -11.60 -0.42 48.97
CA ASN A 263 -12.12 0.38 50.10
C ASN A 263 -11.53 0.04 51.50
N ILE A 264 -10.55 -0.86 51.62
CA ILE A 264 -10.12 -1.49 52.88
C ILE A 264 -8.59 -1.40 53.13
N SER A 265 -7.76 -0.92 52.19
CA SER A 265 -6.30 -0.83 52.43
C SER A 265 -5.72 0.57 52.21
N SER A 266 -5.05 1.09 53.23
CA SER A 266 -4.28 2.35 53.22
C SER A 266 -2.81 2.19 52.84
N VAL A 267 -2.37 0.97 52.49
CA VAL A 267 -0.98 0.71 52.07
C VAL A 267 -0.90 0.83 50.55
N GLU A 268 -0.09 1.77 50.08
CA GLU A 268 0.31 1.87 48.67
C GLU A 268 1.30 0.74 48.37
N ASP A 269 0.78 -0.41 47.94
CA ASP A 269 1.60 -1.48 47.36
C ASP A 269 2.15 -0.97 46.01
N GLU A 270 3.38 -0.44 46.00
CA GLU A 270 4.12 -0.10 44.78
C GLU A 270 4.97 -1.29 44.30
N LEU A 271 4.92 -1.57 43.00
CA LEU A 271 5.77 -2.54 42.32
C LEU A 271 6.61 -1.81 41.27
N VAL A 272 7.92 -1.96 41.31
CA VAL A 272 8.83 -1.33 40.33
C VAL A 272 9.47 -2.40 39.44
N GLU A 273 9.34 -2.25 38.13
CA GLU A 273 9.89 -3.17 37.14
C GLU A 273 10.80 -2.45 36.14
N TYR A 274 11.75 -3.20 35.59
CA TYR A 274 12.75 -2.72 34.65
C TYR A 274 12.63 -3.52 33.36
N TRP A 275 12.24 -2.84 32.29
CA TRP A 275 12.04 -3.44 30.98
C TRP A 275 13.12 -2.96 30.03
N LYS A 276 13.82 -3.91 29.41
CA LYS A 276 14.80 -3.60 28.38
C LYS A 276 14.14 -3.59 27.01
N LEU A 277 14.45 -2.57 26.22
CA LEU A 277 14.02 -2.44 24.83
C LEU A 277 15.21 -2.14 23.94
N ILE A 278 15.21 -2.73 22.74
CA ILE A 278 16.19 -2.45 21.69
C ILE A 278 15.47 -1.95 20.44
N TYR A 279 16.15 -1.19 19.59
CA TYR A 279 15.59 -0.71 18.33
C TYR A 279 16.03 -1.64 17.19
N GLU A 280 15.07 -2.37 16.60
CA GLU A 280 15.30 -3.38 15.57
C GLU A 280 14.22 -3.25 14.48
N ASN A 281 14.61 -3.25 13.20
CA ASN A 281 13.69 -3.18 12.06
C ASN A 281 12.71 -1.98 12.13
N ASN A 282 13.22 -0.81 12.50
CA ASN A 282 12.47 0.44 12.68
C ASN A 282 11.42 0.46 13.81
N ASP A 283 11.42 -0.55 14.69
CA ASP A 283 10.53 -0.61 15.85
C ASP A 283 11.33 -0.83 17.15
N TRP A 284 10.80 -0.34 18.27
CA TRP A 284 11.28 -0.80 19.58
C TRP A 284 10.76 -2.22 19.83
N LYS A 285 11.66 -3.10 20.27
CA LYS A 285 11.39 -4.49 20.60
C LYS A 285 11.68 -4.74 22.07
N ILE A 286 10.82 -5.50 22.71
CA ILE A 286 10.95 -5.88 24.11
C ILE A 286 11.96 -7.03 24.23
N VAL A 287 12.95 -6.82 25.08
CA VAL A 287 13.86 -7.88 25.53
C VAL A 287 13.19 -8.54 26.71
N LEU A 288 12.88 -9.83 26.59
CA LEU A 288 12.30 -10.56 27.71
C LEU A 288 13.34 -10.73 28.83
N PRO A 289 13.00 -10.40 30.09
CA PRO A 289 13.85 -10.73 31.23
C PRO A 289 13.85 -12.25 31.38
N ILE A 290 15.01 -12.88 31.21
CA ILE A 290 15.21 -14.32 31.36
C ILE A 290 16.09 -14.53 32.58
#